data_AF-A0AAV9ATB1-F1
#
_entry.id   AF-A0AAV9ATB1-F1
#
_cell.length_a   1.000
_cell.length_b   1.000
_cell.length_c   1.000
_cell.angle_alpha   90.00
_cell.angle_beta   90.00
_cell.angle_gamma   90.00
#
_symmetry.space_group_name_H-M   'P 1'
#
loop_
_entity.id
_entity.type
_entity.pdbx_description
1 polymer ?
#
loop_
_entity_poly.entity_id
_entity_poly.type
_entity_poly.pdbx_seq_one_letter_code
_entity_poly.pdbx_strand_id
1 'polypeptide(L)'
;MQSEDGDIIDCVDIYKQPAFDHPLLKNHTIQSGSCPKGTIPVRRVTKHDLSRAPYLQRYGMKEPETFRAVINGDSSIGLLPNHSVNIAIALGNSYHGGQVDLTVWNPFVEPDDYSTASMAFKSGPYDNFEAMEVGWMDIKTGNWWLQYGTNELVGYWPSSIFGPLGHMAVAVQWGGDVYSPKIGQKPHTHTGMGSGHYGMDTFGACSAAHMRVRDNSATEYRPEKLATIIDEFDCYNYIFYPGHGEDRSFYFGGPGGKDFLCQ
;
A
#
# COMPACT_ATOMS: atom_id res chain seq x y z
N MET A 1 -26.27 -0.58 -10.94
CA MET A 1 -25.93 -0.24 -12.35
C MET A 1 -24.67 -0.99 -12.76
N GLN A 2 -24.29 -1.01 -14.03
CA GLN A 2 -23.11 -1.76 -14.50
C GLN A 2 -22.07 -0.78 -15.07
N SER A 3 -20.79 -0.92 -14.68
CA SER A 3 -19.68 -0.15 -15.25
C SER A 3 -19.31 -0.67 -16.65
N GLU A 4 -18.48 0.09 -17.38
CA GLU A 4 -17.94 -0.33 -18.68
C GLU A 4 -17.11 -1.64 -18.55
N ASP A 5 -16.46 -1.85 -17.41
CA ASP A 5 -15.69 -3.06 -17.09
C ASP A 5 -16.57 -4.23 -16.62
N GLY A 6 -17.91 -4.06 -16.61
CA GLY A 6 -18.86 -5.09 -16.23
C GLY A 6 -19.16 -5.19 -14.72
N ASP A 7 -18.55 -4.32 -13.89
CA ASP A 7 -18.78 -4.31 -12.45
C ASP A 7 -20.18 -3.81 -12.10
N ILE A 8 -20.78 -4.41 -11.07
CA ILE A 8 -22.07 -3.95 -10.55
C ILE A 8 -21.81 -2.85 -9.53
N ILE A 9 -22.30 -1.65 -9.79
CA ILE A 9 -22.20 -0.49 -8.91
C ILE A 9 -23.54 -0.24 -8.21
N ASP A 10 -23.49 -0.09 -6.89
CA ASP A 10 -24.61 0.32 -6.06
C ASP A 10 -24.53 1.80 -5.73
N CYS A 11 -25.63 2.51 -5.90
CA CYS A 11 -25.74 3.89 -5.46
C CYS A 11 -26.22 3.88 -4.02
N VAL A 12 -25.29 4.10 -3.08
CA VAL A 12 -25.58 4.12 -1.64
C VAL A 12 -25.78 5.56 -1.19
N ASP A 13 -26.80 5.79 -0.39
CA ASP A 13 -27.08 7.10 0.20
C ASP A 13 -25.89 7.59 1.04
N ILE A 14 -25.47 8.83 0.83
CA ILE A 14 -24.33 9.44 1.53
C ILE A 14 -24.49 9.40 3.05
N TYR A 15 -25.71 9.51 3.56
CA TYR A 15 -26.03 9.54 5.00
C TYR A 15 -26.03 8.15 5.62
N LYS A 16 -25.89 7.08 4.83
CA LYS A 16 -25.73 5.70 5.34
C LYS A 16 -24.27 5.32 5.58
N GLN A 17 -23.34 6.22 5.27
CA GLN A 17 -21.92 6.00 5.36
C GLN A 17 -21.36 6.97 6.41
N PRO A 18 -21.10 6.50 7.65
CA PRO A 18 -20.70 7.36 8.78
C PRO A 18 -19.45 8.19 8.50
N ALA A 19 -18.59 7.72 7.58
CA ALA A 19 -17.41 8.45 7.14
C ALA A 19 -17.76 9.83 6.54
N PHE A 20 -18.91 10.00 5.88
CA PHE A 20 -19.33 11.28 5.28
C PHE A 20 -20.07 12.22 6.24
N ASP A 21 -20.40 11.75 7.45
CA ASP A 21 -20.88 12.64 8.52
C ASP A 21 -19.73 13.47 9.12
N HIS A 22 -18.50 13.20 8.67
CA HIS A 22 -17.31 13.90 9.13
C HIS A 22 -17.33 15.39 8.72
N PRO A 23 -17.07 16.34 9.65
CA PRO A 23 -17.21 17.78 9.41
C PRO A 23 -16.45 18.33 8.19
N LEU A 24 -15.30 17.76 7.83
CA LEU A 24 -14.55 18.16 6.63
C LEU A 24 -15.13 17.69 5.31
N LEU A 25 -15.97 16.66 5.33
CA LEU A 25 -16.63 16.17 4.12
C LEU A 25 -17.96 16.90 3.87
N LYS A 26 -18.33 17.83 4.76
CA LYS A 26 -19.59 18.60 4.71
C LYS A 26 -19.76 19.47 3.47
N ASN A 27 -18.68 19.71 2.71
CA ASN A 27 -18.69 20.36 1.40
C ASN A 27 -17.88 19.61 0.35
N HIS A 28 -17.47 18.36 0.64
CA HIS A 28 -16.72 17.57 -0.32
C HIS A 28 -17.63 17.25 -1.52
N THR A 29 -17.18 17.60 -2.72
CA THR A 29 -17.90 17.25 -3.94
C THR A 29 -17.64 15.79 -4.24
N ILE A 30 -18.53 14.93 -3.77
CA ILE A 30 -18.44 13.50 -4.06
C ILE A 30 -18.67 13.31 -5.55
N GLN A 31 -17.74 12.64 -6.21
CA GLN A 31 -17.91 12.25 -7.60
C GLN A 31 -18.96 11.14 -7.67
N SER A 32 -20.22 11.52 -7.89
CA SER A 32 -21.33 10.57 -8.00
C SER A 32 -21.27 9.73 -9.28
N GLY A 33 -20.44 10.10 -10.26
CA GLY A 33 -20.38 9.44 -11.56
C GLY A 33 -21.78 9.34 -12.18
N SER A 34 -22.21 8.11 -12.48
CA SER A 34 -23.54 7.81 -13.02
C SER A 34 -24.65 7.70 -11.97
N CYS A 35 -24.33 7.76 -10.67
CA CYS A 35 -25.32 7.66 -9.59
C CYS A 35 -26.12 8.97 -9.38
N PRO A 36 -27.39 8.90 -8.95
CA PRO A 36 -28.20 10.08 -8.64
C PRO A 36 -27.56 10.98 -7.56
N LYS A 37 -27.84 12.29 -7.61
CA LYS A 37 -27.40 13.24 -6.57
C LYS A 37 -27.84 12.78 -5.18
N GLY A 38 -26.92 12.86 -4.21
CA GLY A 38 -27.13 12.38 -2.83
C GLY A 38 -26.75 10.91 -2.61
N THR A 39 -26.21 10.25 -3.64
CA THR A 39 -25.69 8.88 -3.52
C THR A 39 -24.25 8.79 -4.04
N ILE A 40 -23.52 7.79 -3.56
CA ILE A 40 -22.15 7.47 -3.96
C ILE A 40 -22.13 6.12 -4.69
N PRO A 41 -21.31 5.97 -5.73
CA PRO A 41 -21.07 4.68 -6.34
C PRO A 41 -20.24 3.80 -5.41
N VAL A 42 -20.77 2.65 -5.03
CA VAL A 42 -20.06 1.60 -4.28
C VAL A 42 -20.02 0.36 -5.16
N ARG A 43 -18.83 -0.14 -5.47
CA ARG A 43 -18.69 -1.40 -6.20
C ARG A 43 -19.24 -2.55 -5.36
N ARG A 44 -20.28 -3.22 -5.87
CA ARG A 44 -20.90 -4.36 -5.22
C ARG A 44 -19.98 -5.57 -5.35
N VAL A 45 -19.76 -6.21 -4.21
CA VAL A 45 -19.10 -7.51 -4.14
C VAL A 45 -20.03 -8.59 -4.69
N THR A 46 -19.62 -9.25 -5.78
CA THR A 46 -20.39 -10.32 -6.40
C THR A 46 -19.97 -11.70 -5.88
N LYS A 47 -20.78 -12.73 -6.15
CA LYS A 47 -20.40 -14.12 -5.86
C LYS A 47 -19.14 -14.55 -6.61
N HIS A 48 -18.90 -13.98 -7.79
CA HIS A 48 -17.67 -14.22 -8.54
C HIS A 48 -16.46 -13.62 -7.80
N ASP A 49 -16.57 -12.38 -7.32
CA ASP A 49 -15.54 -11.74 -6.48
C ASP A 49 -15.25 -12.56 -5.22
N LEU A 50 -16.30 -13.05 -4.54
CA LEU A 50 -16.17 -13.90 -3.36
C LEU A 50 -15.58 -15.28 -3.67
N SER A 51 -15.83 -15.83 -4.86
CA SER A 51 -15.25 -17.11 -5.28
C SER A 51 -13.77 -17.02 -5.63
N ARG A 52 -13.27 -15.81 -5.93
CA ARG A 52 -11.84 -15.55 -6.10
C ARG A 52 -11.12 -15.45 -4.75
N ALA A 53 -11.83 -15.11 -3.68
CA ALA A 53 -11.26 -15.13 -2.34
C ALA A 53 -11.11 -16.57 -1.83
N PRO A 54 -9.92 -16.97 -1.34
CA PRO A 54 -9.67 -18.25 -0.69
C PRO A 54 -10.66 -18.57 0.43
N TYR A 55 -11.06 -17.55 1.20
CA TYR A 55 -12.08 -17.64 2.24
C TYR A 55 -12.93 -16.36 2.28
N LEU A 56 -14.24 -16.49 2.50
CA LEU A 56 -15.17 -15.37 2.63
C LEU A 56 -14.76 -14.37 3.74
N GLN A 57 -14.21 -14.87 4.84
CA GLN A 57 -13.72 -14.04 5.95
C GLN A 57 -12.51 -13.19 5.55
N ARG A 58 -11.77 -13.57 4.50
CA ARG A 58 -10.58 -12.88 3.99
C ARG A 58 -10.84 -11.97 2.80
N TYR A 59 -12.08 -11.92 2.31
CA TYR A 59 -12.42 -11.05 1.20
C TYR A 59 -12.14 -9.58 1.54
N GLY A 60 -11.30 -8.92 0.73
CA GLY A 60 -10.87 -7.55 0.96
C GLY A 60 -9.78 -7.39 2.02
N MET A 61 -9.34 -8.48 2.66
CA MET A 61 -8.10 -8.51 3.43
C MET A 61 -6.95 -8.84 2.48
N LYS A 62 -5.76 -8.29 2.75
CA LYS A 62 -4.55 -8.70 2.02
C LYS A 62 -4.31 -10.19 2.29
N GLU A 63 -4.21 -11.00 1.24
CA GLU A 63 -4.02 -12.44 1.40
C GLU A 63 -2.68 -12.71 2.11
N PRO A 64 -2.65 -13.61 3.10
CA PRO A 64 -1.41 -14.07 3.70
C PRO A 64 -0.69 -14.99 2.72
N GLU A 65 0.51 -14.62 2.32
CA GLU A 65 1.34 -15.45 1.46
C GLU A 65 2.66 -15.79 2.15
N THR A 66 3.29 -16.88 1.73
CA THR A 66 4.50 -17.49 2.32
C THR A 66 5.81 -16.81 1.91
N PHE A 67 6.85 -16.84 2.77
CA PHE A 67 8.22 -16.37 2.44
C PHE A 67 9.30 -17.07 3.18
N ARG A 68 10.45 -16.91 2.55
CA ARG A 68 11.78 -17.13 3.08
C ARG A 68 12.52 -15.79 2.99
N ALA A 69 13.24 -15.42 4.05
CA ALA A 69 14.29 -14.42 4.01
C ALA A 69 15.63 -15.15 4.13
N VAL A 70 16.62 -14.79 3.33
CA VAL A 70 18.03 -14.92 3.70
C VAL A 70 18.70 -13.57 3.48
N ILE A 71 19.14 -12.96 4.59
CA ILE A 71 20.05 -11.83 4.57
C ILE A 71 21.46 -12.41 4.61
N ASN A 72 22.29 -11.94 3.68
CA ASN A 72 23.66 -12.33 3.33
C ASN A 72 23.76 -13.43 2.27
N GLY A 73 23.67 -13.00 1.00
CA GLY A 73 24.38 -13.65 -0.10
C GLY A 73 23.69 -14.81 -0.81
N ASP A 74 22.44 -15.13 -0.48
CA ASP A 74 21.65 -16.03 -1.33
C ASP A 74 20.19 -15.58 -1.38
N SER A 75 19.70 -15.38 -2.59
CA SER A 75 18.43 -14.76 -2.95
C SER A 75 17.23 -15.60 -2.52
N SER A 76 16.63 -15.25 -1.39
CA SER A 76 15.19 -15.39 -1.17
C SER A 76 14.79 -14.44 -0.05
N ILE A 77 14.45 -13.21 -0.40
CA ILE A 77 13.54 -12.36 0.37
C ILE A 77 12.22 -12.57 -0.39
N GLY A 78 11.37 -13.44 0.13
CA GLY A 78 10.15 -13.89 -0.50
C GLY A 78 9.29 -12.73 -0.97
N LEU A 79 8.71 -13.00 -2.11
CA LEU A 79 7.87 -12.07 -2.79
C LEU A 79 6.51 -12.69 -2.68
N LEU A 80 5.54 -11.84 -2.37
CA LEU A 80 4.16 -12.23 -2.54
C LEU A 80 4.05 -12.81 -3.97
N PRO A 81 3.71 -14.10 -4.19
CA PRO A 81 3.60 -14.67 -5.53
C PRO A 81 2.76 -13.76 -6.43
N ASN A 82 3.23 -13.56 -7.66
CA ASN A 82 2.65 -12.62 -8.60
C ASN A 82 2.80 -11.15 -8.21
N HIS A 83 3.64 -10.81 -7.22
CA HIS A 83 3.99 -9.43 -6.90
C HIS A 83 5.47 -9.17 -7.10
N SER A 84 5.78 -7.97 -7.57
CA SER A 84 7.11 -7.39 -7.49
C SER A 84 7.09 -6.11 -6.68
N VAL A 85 8.10 -5.94 -5.82
CA VAL A 85 8.12 -4.86 -4.83
C VAL A 85 9.45 -4.11 -4.87
N ASN A 86 9.36 -2.80 -4.68
CA ASN A 86 10.51 -1.96 -4.38
C ASN A 86 10.18 -1.19 -3.12
N ILE A 87 10.67 -1.67 -1.98
CA ILE A 87 10.33 -1.09 -0.68
C ILE A 87 11.55 -0.81 0.18
N ALA A 88 11.50 0.32 0.88
CA ALA A 88 12.31 0.61 2.05
C ALA A 88 11.57 0.09 3.29
N ILE A 89 12.30 -0.52 4.23
CA ILE A 89 11.70 -1.10 5.44
C ILE A 89 12.50 -0.74 6.70
N ALA A 90 11.79 -0.27 7.73
CA ALA A 90 12.29 -0.14 9.09
C ALA A 90 11.85 -1.35 9.91
N LEU A 91 12.81 -2.01 10.58
CA LEU A 91 12.59 -3.24 11.35
C LEU A 91 13.11 -3.08 12.79
N GLY A 92 12.60 -3.92 13.70
CA GLY A 92 13.22 -4.16 15.00
C GLY A 92 12.78 -3.23 16.14
N ASN A 93 11.72 -2.46 15.95
CA ASN A 93 11.08 -1.65 17.00
C ASN A 93 9.57 -1.90 17.04
N SER A 94 8.92 -1.37 18.08
CA SER A 94 7.47 -1.31 18.21
C SER A 94 6.96 0.00 17.62
N TYR A 95 6.34 -0.07 16.44
CA TYR A 95 5.81 1.09 15.72
C TYR A 95 4.30 1.22 15.91
N HIS A 96 3.85 2.46 16.13
CA HIS A 96 2.46 2.82 16.41
C HIS A 96 1.95 3.90 15.45
N GLY A 97 2.77 4.34 14.51
CA GLY A 97 2.41 5.37 13.56
C GLY A 97 3.61 5.76 12.71
N GLY A 98 3.37 6.63 11.75
CA GLY A 98 4.35 7.00 10.75
C GLY A 98 3.75 7.92 9.72
N GLN A 99 4.64 8.58 8.99
CA GLN A 99 4.31 9.55 7.96
C GLN A 99 5.22 9.30 6.76
N VAL A 100 4.71 9.58 5.57
CA VAL A 100 5.46 9.58 4.33
C VAL A 100 4.80 10.52 3.33
N ASP A 101 5.60 11.14 2.48
CA ASP A 101 5.13 11.77 1.25
C ASP A 101 5.35 10.78 0.11
N LEU A 102 4.26 10.30 -0.49
CA LEU A 102 4.28 9.35 -1.61
C LEU A 102 3.89 10.03 -2.90
N THR A 103 4.61 9.73 -3.98
CA THR A 103 4.28 10.20 -5.33
C THR A 103 3.96 9.02 -6.24
N VAL A 104 2.92 9.17 -7.05
CA VAL A 104 2.54 8.25 -8.15
C VAL A 104 2.05 9.09 -9.32
N TRP A 105 2.53 8.80 -10.53
CA TRP A 105 2.21 9.59 -11.72
C TRP A 105 1.83 8.69 -12.89
N ASN A 106 0.64 8.90 -13.47
CA ASN A 106 0.19 8.27 -14.72
C ASN A 106 0.56 6.78 -14.88
N PRO A 107 0.17 5.90 -13.94
CA PRO A 107 0.55 4.50 -14.00
C PRO A 107 -0.11 3.80 -15.19
N PHE A 108 0.68 2.98 -15.89
CA PHE A 108 0.15 2.06 -16.90
C PHE A 108 0.03 0.66 -16.28
N VAL A 109 -1.16 0.10 -16.32
CA VAL A 109 -1.49 -1.25 -15.82
C VAL A 109 -2.16 -2.06 -16.93
N GLU A 110 -1.74 -3.30 -17.12
CA GLU A 110 -2.46 -4.27 -17.95
C GLU A 110 -3.77 -4.71 -17.25
N PRO A 111 -4.74 -5.29 -17.99
CA PRO A 111 -5.94 -5.85 -17.37
C PRO A 111 -5.60 -6.87 -16.28
N ASP A 112 -6.34 -6.82 -15.16
CA ASP A 112 -6.18 -7.68 -13.97
C ASP A 112 -4.87 -7.50 -13.16
N ASP A 113 -3.99 -6.59 -13.57
CA ASP A 113 -2.80 -6.19 -12.82
C ASP A 113 -3.11 -4.96 -11.93
N TYR A 114 -2.22 -4.67 -10.97
CA TYR A 114 -2.23 -3.38 -10.29
C TYR A 114 -0.81 -2.84 -10.08
N SER A 115 -0.71 -1.52 -9.92
CA SER A 115 0.48 -0.87 -9.37
C SER A 115 0.08 0.12 -8.29
N THR A 116 0.81 0.12 -7.17
CA THR A 116 0.56 1.00 -6.03
C THR A 116 1.85 1.55 -5.44
N ALA A 117 1.75 2.70 -4.79
CA ALA A 117 2.73 3.20 -3.83
C ALA A 117 2.05 3.32 -2.48
N SER A 118 2.67 2.76 -1.45
CA SER A 118 2.05 2.72 -0.12
C SER A 118 3.08 2.81 1.00
N MET A 119 2.58 3.18 2.18
CA MET A 119 3.20 2.88 3.45
C MET A 119 2.39 1.76 4.10
N ALA A 120 3.03 0.85 4.82
CA ALA A 120 2.33 -0.16 5.59
C ALA A 120 3.04 -0.45 6.92
N PHE A 121 2.26 -0.42 8.00
CA PHE A 121 2.60 -1.01 9.28
C PHE A 121 2.31 -2.50 9.21
N LYS A 122 3.27 -3.35 9.57
CA LYS A 122 3.08 -4.80 9.55
C LYS A 122 3.41 -5.44 10.89
N SER A 123 2.59 -6.43 11.26
CA SER A 123 2.80 -7.25 12.45
C SER A 123 2.35 -8.68 12.23
N GLY A 124 3.05 -9.61 12.87
CA GLY A 124 2.81 -11.04 12.74
C GLY A 124 3.93 -11.77 11.98
N PRO A 125 3.86 -13.11 11.96
CA PRO A 125 4.74 -13.95 11.14
C PRO A 125 4.61 -13.58 9.67
N TYR A 126 5.65 -13.86 8.89
CA TYR A 126 5.62 -13.52 7.48
C TYR A 126 4.40 -14.13 6.75
N ASP A 127 4.08 -15.40 7.00
CA ASP A 127 3.03 -16.14 6.28
C ASP A 127 1.61 -15.83 6.76
N ASN A 128 1.49 -15.00 7.79
CA ASN A 128 0.24 -14.58 8.39
C ASN A 128 0.42 -13.23 9.11
N PHE A 129 0.61 -12.17 8.33
CA PHE A 129 0.74 -10.82 8.84
C PHE A 129 -0.56 -10.04 8.70
N GLU A 130 -0.70 -9.08 9.60
CA GLU A 130 -1.68 -8.01 9.52
C GLU A 130 -0.97 -6.75 9.04
N ALA A 131 -1.65 -5.99 8.19
CA ALA A 131 -1.14 -4.74 7.66
C ALA A 131 -2.15 -3.61 7.87
N MET A 132 -1.64 -2.44 8.21
CA MET A 132 -2.38 -1.18 8.20
C MET A 132 -1.63 -0.20 7.31
N GLU A 133 -2.29 0.33 6.29
CA GLU A 133 -1.64 1.23 5.31
C GLU A 133 -1.80 2.72 5.66
N VAL A 134 -2.72 3.03 6.56
CA VAL A 134 -3.01 4.41 6.96
C VAL A 134 -3.43 4.50 8.43
N GLY A 135 -3.08 5.60 9.08
CA GLY A 135 -3.49 5.89 10.45
C GLY A 135 -2.41 5.62 11.49
N TRP A 136 -2.81 5.70 12.75
CA TRP A 136 -1.93 5.55 13.92
C TRP A 136 -2.64 4.79 15.05
N MET A 137 -1.88 4.05 15.85
CA MET A 137 -2.40 3.28 16.98
C MET A 137 -2.46 4.12 18.25
N ASP A 138 -3.62 4.12 18.91
CA ASP A 138 -3.73 4.53 20.31
C ASP A 138 -3.21 3.41 21.21
N ILE A 139 -2.01 3.61 21.75
CA ILE A 139 -1.30 2.63 22.60
C ILE A 139 -2.08 2.19 23.86
N LYS A 140 -3.09 2.95 24.30
CA LYS A 140 -3.91 2.58 25.47
C LYS A 140 -4.97 1.56 25.13
N THR A 141 -5.55 1.66 23.92
CA THR A 141 -6.69 0.83 23.49
C THR A 141 -6.31 -0.20 22.43
N GLY A 142 -5.17 0.00 21.76
CA GLY A 142 -4.74 -0.74 20.56
C GLY A 142 -5.52 -0.37 19.30
N ASN A 143 -6.45 0.60 19.37
CA ASN A 143 -7.28 0.98 18.24
C ASN A 143 -6.46 1.78 17.23
N TRP A 144 -6.64 1.47 15.95
CA TRP A 144 -6.01 2.21 14.86
C TRP A 144 -6.94 3.33 14.41
N TRP A 145 -6.51 4.57 14.57
CA TRP A 145 -7.25 5.77 14.22
C TRP A 145 -6.86 6.29 12.85
N LEU A 146 -7.87 6.58 12.04
CA LEU A 146 -7.72 7.40 10.84
C LEU A 146 -7.97 8.86 11.21
N GLN A 147 -6.96 9.68 10.99
CA GLN A 147 -7.01 11.12 11.19
C GLN A 147 -6.78 11.83 9.87
N TYR A 148 -7.54 12.88 9.63
CA TYR A 148 -7.30 13.81 8.54
C TYR A 148 -6.87 15.17 9.10
N GLY A 149 -5.80 15.73 8.55
CA GLY A 149 -5.23 16.98 9.04
C GLY A 149 -4.76 16.88 10.50
N THR A 150 -4.77 18.01 11.22
CA THR A 150 -4.16 18.09 12.55
C THR A 150 -5.07 17.68 13.70
N ASN A 151 -6.39 17.73 13.54
CA ASN A 151 -7.34 17.58 14.65
C ASN A 151 -8.58 16.73 14.33
N GLU A 152 -8.69 16.16 13.13
CA GLU A 152 -9.96 15.56 12.74
C GLU A 152 -9.92 14.04 12.64
N LEU A 153 -10.59 13.39 13.58
CA LEU A 153 -10.70 11.93 13.64
C LEU A 153 -11.85 11.46 12.74
N VAL A 154 -11.49 10.77 11.66
CA VAL A 154 -12.45 10.20 10.71
C VAL A 154 -13.13 8.97 11.31
N GLY A 155 -12.36 8.12 11.99
CA GLY A 155 -12.84 6.89 12.59
C GLY A 155 -11.70 6.00 13.08
N TYR A 156 -12.03 4.80 13.52
CA TYR A 156 -11.03 3.84 13.98
C TYR A 156 -11.39 2.39 13.62
N TRP A 157 -10.36 1.56 13.54
CA TRP A 157 -10.46 0.11 13.54
C TRP A 157 -10.20 -0.42 14.96
N PRO A 158 -11.15 -1.12 15.59
CA PRO A 158 -10.98 -1.62 16.95
C PRO A 158 -9.87 -2.66 17.05
N SER A 159 -9.07 -2.64 18.12
CA SER A 159 -7.98 -3.61 18.32
C SER A 159 -8.42 -5.06 18.25
N SER A 160 -9.68 -5.36 18.62
CA SER A 160 -10.25 -6.71 18.65
C SER A 160 -10.38 -7.39 17.28
N ILE A 161 -10.28 -6.66 16.17
CA ILE A 161 -10.26 -7.28 14.82
C ILE A 161 -8.85 -7.66 14.38
N PHE A 162 -7.84 -7.24 15.15
CA PHE A 162 -6.44 -7.56 14.93
C PHE A 162 -5.96 -8.54 16.00
N GLY A 163 -5.05 -9.42 15.61
CA GLY A 163 -4.20 -10.19 16.49
C GLY A 163 -2.93 -9.41 16.79
N PRO A 164 -1.80 -9.71 16.12
CA PRO A 164 -0.51 -9.06 16.42
C PRO A 164 -0.53 -7.53 16.23
N LEU A 165 -1.24 -7.02 15.24
CA LEU A 165 -1.30 -5.58 14.95
C LEU A 165 -2.21 -4.83 15.93
N GLY A 166 -3.01 -5.52 16.74
CA GLY A 166 -3.75 -4.92 17.85
C GLY A 166 -2.84 -4.51 19.03
N HIS A 167 -1.60 -5.01 19.04
CA HIS A 167 -0.61 -4.73 20.08
C HIS A 167 0.46 -3.71 19.63
N MET A 168 1.07 -3.96 18.47
CA MET A 168 2.09 -3.08 17.87
C MET A 168 2.38 -3.53 16.43
N ALA A 169 2.93 -2.64 15.60
CA ALA A 169 3.63 -3.04 14.39
C ALA A 169 5.11 -3.30 14.67
N VAL A 170 5.69 -4.32 14.02
CA VAL A 170 7.12 -4.67 14.15
C VAL A 170 7.95 -4.18 12.96
N ALA A 171 7.26 -3.75 11.90
CA ALA A 171 7.84 -3.22 10.70
C ALA A 171 7.02 -2.04 10.15
N VAL A 172 7.70 -1.09 9.53
CA VAL A 172 7.09 -0.08 8.66
C VAL A 172 7.77 -0.15 7.30
N GLN A 173 6.96 -0.25 6.24
CA GLN A 173 7.40 -0.36 4.86
C GLN A 173 6.93 0.86 4.08
N TRP A 174 7.73 1.33 3.12
CA TRP A 174 7.38 2.38 2.16
C TRP A 174 7.87 2.00 0.77
N GLY A 175 7.06 2.18 -0.26
CA GLY A 175 7.50 2.03 -1.64
C GLY A 175 6.42 1.51 -2.58
N GLY A 176 6.86 0.86 -3.65
CA GLY A 176 6.03 0.37 -4.73
C GLY A 176 5.76 -1.14 -4.67
N ASP A 177 4.59 -1.52 -5.15
CA ASP A 177 4.15 -2.92 -5.34
C ASP A 177 3.41 -3.00 -6.69
N VAL A 178 3.77 -4.00 -7.50
CA VAL A 178 3.08 -4.38 -8.73
C VAL A 178 2.60 -5.80 -8.59
N TYR A 179 1.30 -6.01 -8.79
CA TYR A 179 0.76 -7.35 -8.96
C TYR A 179 0.55 -7.66 -10.43
N SER A 180 1.00 -8.84 -10.85
CA SER A 180 0.63 -9.49 -12.09
C SER A 180 0.85 -11.00 -12.02
N PRO A 181 -0.08 -11.82 -12.56
CA PRO A 181 0.15 -13.24 -12.77
C PRO A 181 1.39 -13.57 -13.64
N LYS A 182 1.99 -12.57 -14.31
CA LYS A 182 3.18 -12.71 -15.16
C LYS A 182 4.51 -12.33 -14.47
N ILE A 183 4.49 -11.91 -13.19
CA ILE A 183 5.75 -11.68 -12.44
C ILE A 183 6.56 -12.99 -12.40
N GLY A 184 7.88 -12.91 -12.62
CA GLY A 184 8.76 -14.07 -12.73
C GLY A 184 8.63 -14.87 -14.03
N GLN A 185 7.82 -14.42 -15.00
CA GLN A 185 7.63 -15.07 -16.30
C GLN A 185 8.16 -14.20 -17.44
N LYS A 186 8.51 -14.85 -18.55
CA LYS A 186 8.90 -14.20 -19.82
C LYS A 186 7.94 -14.63 -20.94
N PRO A 187 7.32 -13.69 -21.67
CA PRO A 187 7.44 -12.24 -21.53
C PRO A 187 6.78 -11.73 -20.24
N HIS A 188 7.42 -10.74 -19.61
CA HIS A 188 6.95 -10.12 -18.36
C HIS A 188 5.70 -9.26 -18.62
N THR A 189 4.94 -8.93 -17.56
CA THR A 189 3.85 -7.94 -17.67
C THR A 189 4.35 -6.59 -18.15
N HIS A 190 3.60 -5.91 -19.02
CA HIS A 190 3.88 -4.52 -19.42
C HIS A 190 3.43 -3.48 -18.38
N THR A 191 2.82 -3.92 -17.28
CA THR A 191 2.46 -3.05 -16.15
C THR A 191 3.71 -2.36 -15.63
N GLY A 192 3.64 -1.04 -15.48
CA GLY A 192 4.72 -0.26 -14.87
C GLY A 192 4.56 -0.21 -13.36
N MET A 193 5.67 -0.21 -12.63
CA MET A 193 5.65 0.19 -11.23
C MET A 193 5.59 1.70 -11.14
N GLY A 194 4.50 2.21 -10.55
CA GLY A 194 4.25 3.64 -10.47
C GLY A 194 4.17 4.25 -11.87
N SER A 195 5.02 5.23 -12.15
CA SER A 195 5.07 5.92 -13.44
C SER A 195 5.67 5.13 -14.60
N GLY A 196 6.23 3.95 -14.32
CA GLY A 196 6.99 3.19 -15.31
C GLY A 196 8.42 3.68 -15.52
N HIS A 197 8.83 4.80 -14.90
CA HIS A 197 10.22 5.25 -14.91
C HIS A 197 11.01 4.53 -13.81
N TYR A 198 12.24 4.12 -14.13
CA TYR A 198 13.16 3.55 -13.15
C TYR A 198 13.48 4.55 -12.04
N GLY A 199 13.80 4.06 -10.84
CA GLY A 199 14.16 4.92 -9.70
C GLY A 199 15.30 5.90 -10.00
N MET A 200 16.24 5.53 -10.88
CA MET A 200 17.34 6.40 -11.32
C MET A 200 16.87 7.65 -12.08
N ASP A 201 15.72 7.60 -12.74
CA ASP A 201 15.12 8.74 -13.41
C ASP A 201 14.31 9.56 -12.39
N THR A 202 15.00 10.19 -11.44
CA THR A 202 14.41 10.83 -10.25
C THR A 202 13.23 11.77 -10.53
N PHE A 203 13.24 12.49 -11.66
CA PHE A 203 12.17 13.40 -12.03
C PHE A 203 10.94 12.69 -12.59
N GLY A 204 11.10 11.50 -13.17
CA GLY A 204 10.03 10.66 -13.68
C GLY A 204 9.57 9.57 -12.71
N ALA A 205 10.43 9.14 -11.79
CA ALA A 205 10.19 8.04 -10.86
C ALA A 205 9.19 8.40 -9.76
N CYS A 206 8.60 7.36 -9.17
CA CYS A 206 7.82 7.50 -7.94
C CYS A 206 8.77 7.58 -6.74
N SER A 207 8.31 8.18 -5.65
CA SER A 207 9.15 8.43 -4.48
C SER A 207 8.39 8.28 -3.17
N ALA A 208 9.14 7.85 -2.15
CA ALA A 208 8.80 7.93 -0.74
C ALA A 208 9.79 8.88 -0.06
N ALA A 209 9.32 10.07 0.30
CA ALA A 209 10.08 11.12 0.97
C ALA A 209 9.52 11.39 2.37
N HIS A 210 10.27 12.14 3.19
CA HIS A 210 9.89 12.49 4.57
C HIS A 210 9.42 11.29 5.42
N MET A 211 10.02 10.11 5.21
CA MET A 211 9.66 8.90 5.95
C MET A 211 9.90 9.11 7.45
N ARG A 212 8.85 8.94 8.24
CA ARG A 212 8.85 9.02 9.71
C ARG A 212 8.20 7.78 10.29
N VAL A 213 8.68 7.42 11.47
CA VAL A 213 8.08 6.39 12.31
C VAL A 213 7.83 6.97 13.70
N ARG A 214 6.84 6.40 14.37
CA ARG A 214 6.51 6.71 15.75
C ARG A 214 6.52 5.41 16.55
N ASP A 215 7.30 5.39 17.62
CA ASP A 215 7.32 4.30 18.59
C ASP A 215 6.71 4.77 19.92
N ASN A 216 7.14 4.17 21.03
CA ASN A 216 6.69 4.54 22.38
C ASN A 216 7.11 5.95 22.83
N SER A 217 8.02 6.64 22.13
CA SER A 217 8.52 7.98 22.47
C SER A 217 7.51 9.11 22.22
N ALA A 218 6.29 8.77 21.79
CA ALA A 218 5.19 9.68 21.46
C ALA A 218 5.48 10.72 20.37
N THR A 219 6.71 10.78 19.86
CA THR A 219 7.19 11.74 18.86
C THR A 219 7.58 11.00 17.59
N GLU A 220 7.30 11.60 16.44
CA GLU A 220 7.75 11.07 15.16
C GLU A 220 9.24 11.36 14.94
N TYR A 221 9.96 10.38 14.42
CA TYR A 221 11.37 10.50 14.12
C TYR A 221 11.73 9.79 12.82
N ARG A 222 12.90 10.13 12.29
CA ARG A 222 13.45 9.54 11.08
C ARG A 222 14.08 8.18 11.42
N PRO A 223 13.72 7.08 10.73
CA PRO A 223 14.40 5.80 10.94
C PRO A 223 15.88 5.88 10.52
N GLU A 224 16.80 5.55 11.43
CA GLU A 224 18.24 5.62 11.17
C GLU A 224 18.70 4.54 10.18
N LYS A 225 18.13 3.34 10.32
CA LYS A 225 18.42 2.16 9.52
C LYS A 225 17.19 1.76 8.72
N LEU A 226 17.36 1.70 7.42
CA LEU A 226 16.39 1.16 6.47
C LEU A 226 17.07 0.01 5.72
N ALA A 227 16.38 -1.11 5.62
CA ALA A 227 16.71 -2.14 4.64
C ALA A 227 15.90 -1.91 3.37
N THR A 228 16.30 -2.55 2.28
CA THR A 228 15.58 -2.54 1.00
C THR A 228 15.19 -3.94 0.61
N ILE A 229 14.04 -4.06 -0.05
CA ILE A 229 13.57 -5.29 -0.65
C ILE A 229 13.22 -5.00 -2.10
N ILE A 230 13.80 -5.80 -2.98
CA ILE A 230 13.70 -5.77 -4.44
C ILE A 230 13.83 -7.19 -4.96
N ASP A 231 13.16 -7.48 -6.07
CA ASP A 231 13.15 -8.80 -6.69
C ASP A 231 13.39 -8.83 -8.18
N GLU A 232 12.64 -8.03 -8.93
CA GLU A 232 12.72 -7.98 -10.38
C GLU A 232 13.59 -6.79 -10.79
N PHE A 233 14.85 -6.74 -10.32
CA PHE A 233 15.72 -5.57 -10.45
C PHE A 233 15.84 -5.05 -11.90
N ASP A 234 15.85 -5.97 -12.87
CA ASP A 234 15.97 -5.64 -14.29
C ASP A 234 14.69 -4.98 -14.83
N CYS A 235 13.53 -5.20 -14.20
CA CYS A 235 12.21 -4.72 -14.66
C CYS A 235 11.66 -3.57 -13.81
N TYR A 236 12.00 -3.57 -12.52
CA TYR A 236 11.67 -2.55 -11.55
C TYR A 236 12.85 -2.34 -10.61
N ASN A 237 13.26 -1.10 -10.41
CA ASN A 237 14.37 -0.79 -9.52
C ASN A 237 14.10 0.40 -8.61
N TYR A 238 15.04 0.61 -7.70
CA TYR A 238 15.02 1.74 -6.78
C TYR A 238 16.39 2.42 -6.70
N ILE A 239 16.39 3.63 -6.16
CA ILE A 239 17.61 4.30 -5.71
C ILE A 239 17.35 5.10 -4.44
N PHE A 240 18.35 5.13 -3.56
CA PHE A 240 18.38 5.98 -2.39
C PHE A 240 19.27 7.19 -2.65
N TYR A 241 18.68 8.38 -2.69
CA TYR A 241 19.46 9.61 -2.70
C TYR A 241 19.63 10.13 -1.26
N PRO A 242 20.88 10.35 -0.80
CA PRO A 242 21.11 11.12 0.41
C PRO A 242 20.71 12.57 0.15
N GLY A 243 19.66 13.06 0.83
CA GLY A 243 19.28 14.46 0.74
C GLY A 243 20.39 15.34 1.30
N HIS A 244 20.76 16.40 0.56
CA HIS A 244 21.62 17.46 1.08
C HIS A 244 20.82 18.30 2.08
N GLY A 245 20.76 17.86 3.34
CA GLY A 245 20.04 18.55 4.42
C GLY A 245 18.55 18.22 4.54
N GLU A 246 17.97 17.54 3.56
CA GLU A 246 16.63 16.95 3.61
C GLU A 246 16.67 15.43 3.81
N ASP A 247 15.52 14.84 4.11
CA ASP A 247 15.39 13.40 4.28
C ASP A 247 15.86 12.59 3.07
N ARG A 248 16.56 11.47 3.32
CA ARG A 248 16.83 10.47 2.27
C ARG A 248 15.49 10.10 1.60
N SER A 249 15.44 10.30 0.29
CA SER A 249 14.29 9.93 -0.54
C SER A 249 14.55 8.58 -1.18
N PHE A 250 13.54 7.71 -1.12
CA PHE A 250 13.55 6.41 -1.76
C PHE A 250 12.77 6.54 -3.07
N TYR A 251 13.46 6.48 -4.20
CA TYR A 251 12.83 6.52 -5.52
C TYR A 251 12.70 5.10 -6.05
N PHE A 252 11.55 4.78 -6.66
CA PHE A 252 11.24 3.47 -7.17
C PHE A 252 10.38 3.55 -8.43
N GLY A 253 10.44 2.49 -9.23
CA GLY A 253 9.58 2.33 -10.40
C GLY A 253 10.21 1.39 -11.43
N GLY A 254 9.68 1.41 -12.65
CA GLY A 254 10.21 0.66 -13.78
C GLY A 254 9.12 0.21 -14.74
N PRO A 255 9.45 -0.02 -16.01
CA PRO A 255 8.47 -0.14 -17.07
C PRO A 255 7.95 -1.57 -17.27
N GLY A 256 8.42 -2.54 -16.48
CA GLY A 256 8.08 -3.96 -16.66
C GLY A 256 8.60 -4.50 -18.01
N GLY A 257 7.80 -5.33 -18.66
CA GLY A 257 8.07 -6.01 -19.94
C GLY A 257 8.23 -5.08 -21.16
N LYS A 258 8.06 -3.76 -20.97
CA LYS A 258 8.40 -2.77 -22.01
C LYS A 258 9.92 -2.60 -22.16
N ASP A 259 10.69 -2.97 -21.13
CA ASP A 259 12.15 -3.09 -21.24
C ASP A 259 12.54 -4.38 -21.94
N PHE A 260 13.55 -4.32 -22.80
CA PHE A 260 14.05 -5.48 -23.54
C PHE A 260 14.66 -6.55 -22.61
N LEU A 261 15.17 -6.15 -21.44
CA LEU A 261 15.69 -7.10 -20.43
C LEU A 261 14.58 -7.99 -19.84
N CYS A 262 13.34 -7.51 -19.91
CA CYS A 262 12.15 -8.11 -19.32
C CYS A 262 11.28 -8.87 -20.32
N GLN A 263 11.72 -8.99 -21.57
CA GLN A 263 11.08 -9.84 -22.59
C GLN A 263 11.46 -11.31 -22.45
#